data_AF-A0A1Q7W5E0-F1
#
_entry.id   AF-A0A1Q7W5E0-F1
#
_cell.length_a   1.000
_cell.length_b   1.000
_cell.length_c   1.000
_cell.angle_alpha   90.00
_cell.angle_beta   90.00
_cell.angle_gamma   90.00
#
_symmetry.space_group_name_H-M   'P 1'
#
loop_
_entity.id
_entity.type
_entity.pdbx_description
1 polymer ?
#
loop_
_entity_poly.entity_id
_entity_poly.type
_entity_poly.pdbx_seq_one_letter_code
_entity_poly.pdbx_strand_id
1 'polypeptide(L)'
;MPDCRSDRSDEGDPTVAAEEPVTSPDQHKPSNFRLARIGAVGTIVVLLMMVCGNHKGRVENLFLVGTAALIAAALIGDWLLRKNGLRPPEA
;
A
#
# COMPACT_ATOMS: atom_id res chain seq x y z
N MET A 1 -8.09 13.52 64.65
CA MET A 1 -7.18 13.55 63.48
C MET A 1 -8.04 13.40 62.24
N PRO A 2 -7.93 14.30 61.23
CA PRO A 2 -8.72 14.22 60.01
C PRO A 2 -8.08 13.26 58.98
N ASP A 3 -8.94 12.51 58.29
CA ASP A 3 -8.61 11.56 57.23
C ASP A 3 -8.20 12.28 55.93
N CYS A 4 -7.02 11.95 55.38
CA CYS A 4 -6.44 12.56 54.18
C CYS A 4 -6.75 11.74 52.91
N ARG A 5 -7.94 11.13 52.80
CA ARG A 5 -8.25 10.15 51.74
C ARG A 5 -9.37 10.59 50.79
N SER A 6 -9.48 11.86 50.44
CA SER A 6 -10.57 12.33 49.55
C SER A 6 -10.19 13.19 48.35
N ASP A 7 -8.91 13.28 47.95
CA ASP A 7 -8.51 14.14 46.82
C ASP A 7 -7.54 13.45 45.84
N ARG A 8 -7.98 12.33 45.25
CA ARG A 8 -7.30 11.78 44.05
C ARG A 8 -8.33 11.22 43.09
N SER A 9 -9.10 12.12 42.49
CA SER A 9 -10.03 11.83 41.40
C SER A 9 -9.81 12.84 40.27
N ASP A 10 -8.60 12.90 39.71
CA ASP A 10 -8.34 13.48 38.38
C ASP A 10 -6.89 13.20 37.91
N GLU A 11 -6.37 12.01 38.22
CA GLU A 11 -5.14 11.54 37.57
C GLU A 11 -5.59 10.76 36.33
N GLY A 12 -5.36 11.34 35.15
CA GLY A 12 -5.81 10.84 33.86
C GLY A 12 -5.72 9.32 33.76
N ASP A 13 -6.85 8.72 33.46
CA ASP A 13 -7.08 7.28 33.47
C ASP A 13 -5.98 6.54 32.68
N PRO A 14 -5.05 5.83 33.35
CA PRO A 14 -3.93 5.16 32.69
C PRO A 14 -4.39 3.96 31.85
N THR A 15 -5.68 3.61 31.90
CA THR A 15 -6.25 2.53 31.08
C THR A 15 -6.27 2.89 29.59
N VAL A 16 -6.40 4.18 29.23
CA VAL A 16 -6.41 4.62 27.83
C VAL A 16 -5.07 4.34 27.15
N ALA A 17 -3.95 4.48 27.87
CA ALA A 17 -2.61 4.21 27.33
C ALA A 17 -2.25 2.71 27.29
N ALA A 18 -2.99 1.84 28.00
CA ALA A 18 -2.77 0.40 28.04
C ALA A 18 -3.66 -0.39 27.06
N GLU A 19 -4.78 0.20 26.62
CA GLU A 19 -5.72 -0.40 25.65
C GLU A 19 -5.36 -0.14 24.18
N GLU A 20 -4.50 0.83 23.88
CA GLU A 20 -4.01 1.01 22.51
C GLU A 20 -3.08 -0.16 22.15
N PRO A 21 -3.41 -1.00 21.15
CA PRO A 21 -2.60 -2.15 20.82
C PRO A 21 -1.21 -1.67 20.35
N VAL A 22 -0.19 -1.87 21.18
CA VAL A 22 1.22 -1.60 20.86
C VAL A 22 1.67 -2.62 19.81
N THR A 23 1.33 -2.33 18.56
CA THR A 23 1.76 -3.07 17.40
C THR A 23 3.20 -2.70 17.09
N SER A 24 4.09 -3.68 17.17
CA SER A 24 5.48 -3.46 16.78
C SER A 24 5.52 -3.08 15.28
N PRO A 25 6.43 -2.20 14.84
CA PRO A 25 6.50 -1.77 13.43
C PRO A 25 6.52 -2.93 12.42
N ASP A 26 7.00 -4.11 12.82
CA ASP A 26 7.03 -5.34 12.03
C ASP A 26 5.66 -6.03 11.84
N GLN A 27 4.67 -5.79 12.71
CA GLN A 27 3.33 -6.38 12.56
C GLN A 27 2.53 -5.77 11.40
N HIS A 28 2.89 -4.58 10.95
CA HIS A 28 2.29 -3.94 9.77
C HIS A 28 2.83 -4.46 8.44
N LYS A 29 3.53 -5.60 8.43
CA LYS A 29 4.02 -6.22 7.19
C LYS A 29 2.84 -6.44 6.23
N PRO A 30 2.80 -5.79 5.05
CA PRO A 30 1.76 -6.05 4.07
C PRO A 30 1.94 -7.48 3.56
N SER A 31 1.09 -8.39 4.05
CA SER A 31 1.21 -9.83 3.84
C SER A 31 0.90 -10.26 2.38
N ASN A 32 0.03 -9.53 1.70
CA ASN A 32 -0.68 -10.07 0.53
C ASN A 32 -0.17 -9.51 -0.81
N PHE A 33 1.11 -9.74 -1.14
CA PHE A 33 1.68 -9.35 -2.44
C PHE A 33 0.93 -9.93 -3.65
N ARG A 34 0.26 -11.09 -3.47
CA ARG A 34 -0.61 -11.67 -4.51
C ARG A 34 -1.82 -10.78 -4.80
N LEU A 35 -2.44 -10.23 -3.76
CA LEU A 35 -3.60 -9.36 -3.92
C LEU A 35 -3.21 -8.06 -4.66
N ALA A 36 -2.05 -7.50 -4.31
CA ALA A 36 -1.52 -6.32 -5.01
C ALA A 36 -1.30 -6.60 -6.51
N ARG A 37 -0.77 -7.77 -6.88
CA ARG A 37 -0.58 -8.16 -8.29
C ARG A 37 -1.90 -8.35 -9.03
N ILE A 38 -2.88 -8.99 -8.40
CA ILE A 38 -4.22 -9.16 -8.99
C ILE A 38 -4.87 -7.79 -9.20
N GLY A 39 -4.76 -6.89 -8.22
CA GLY A 39 -5.22 -5.50 -8.34
C GLY A 39 -4.56 -4.79 -9.51
N ALA A 40 -3.23 -4.87 -9.64
CA ALA A 40 -2.49 -4.25 -10.74
C ALA A 40 -2.90 -4.79 -12.12
N VAL A 41 -3.06 -6.11 -12.27
CA VAL A 41 -3.53 -6.73 -13.51
C VAL A 41 -4.97 -6.30 -13.81
N GLY A 42 -5.84 -6.25 -12.79
CA GLY A 42 -7.21 -5.75 -12.92
C GLY A 42 -7.25 -4.30 -13.42
N THR A 43 -6.40 -3.43 -12.87
CA THR A 43 -6.28 -2.03 -13.31
C THR A 43 -5.84 -1.93 -14.78
N ILE A 44 -4.87 -2.75 -15.21
CA ILE A 44 -4.46 -2.80 -16.63
C ILE A 44 -5.65 -3.16 -17.52
N VAL A 45 -6.41 -4.20 -17.17
CA VAL A 45 -7.56 -4.64 -17.95
C VAL A 45 -8.62 -3.54 -18.05
N VAL A 46 -8.93 -2.87 -16.93
CA VAL A 46 -9.91 -1.77 -16.90
C VAL A 46 -9.45 -0.60 -17.77
N LEU A 47 -8.18 -0.19 -17.66
CA LEU A 47 -7.61 0.89 -18.48
C LEU A 47 -7.68 0.58 -19.98
N LEU A 48 -7.43 -0.68 -20.36
CA LEU A 48 -7.52 -1.10 -21.76
C LEU A 48 -8.97 -1.21 -22.25
N MET A 49 -9.91 -1.66 -21.41
CA MET A 49 -11.33 -1.65 -21.75
C MET A 49 -11.84 -0.23 -22.01
N MET A 50 -11.32 0.76 -21.27
CA MET A 50 -11.66 2.17 -21.48
C MET A 50 -11.20 2.71 -22.84
N VAL A 51 -10.29 2.04 -23.56
CA VAL A 51 -9.93 2.45 -24.94
C VAL A 51 -11.08 2.13 -25.92
N CYS A 52 -11.91 1.13 -25.61
CA CYS A 52 -13.08 0.77 -26.40
C CYS A 52 -14.24 1.73 -26.08
N GLY A 53 -14.34 2.82 -26.83
CA GLY A 53 -15.39 3.82 -26.65
C GLY A 53 -15.38 4.90 -27.72
N ASN A 54 -16.21 5.94 -27.54
CA ASN A 54 -16.35 7.07 -28.45
C ASN A 54 -15.20 8.11 -28.30
N HIS A 55 -13.95 7.65 -28.28
CA HIS A 55 -12.79 8.53 -28.18
C HIS A 55 -12.54 9.21 -29.53
N LYS A 56 -12.80 10.52 -29.61
CA LYS A 56 -12.45 11.32 -30.80
C LYS A 56 -11.03 11.85 -30.76
N GLY A 57 -10.47 12.04 -29.57
CA GLY A 57 -9.09 12.51 -29.37
C GLY A 57 -8.13 11.36 -29.11
N ARG A 58 -6.95 11.39 -29.76
CA ARG A 58 -5.89 10.39 -29.55
C ARG A 58 -5.10 10.58 -28.25
N VAL A 59 -5.18 11.75 -27.63
CA VAL A 59 -4.43 12.09 -26.41
C VAL A 59 -4.88 11.22 -25.23
N GLU A 60 -6.18 10.99 -25.08
CA GLU A 60 -6.72 10.14 -24.02
C GLU A 60 -6.22 8.70 -24.15
N ASN A 61 -6.24 8.14 -25.36
CA ASN A 61 -5.71 6.80 -25.63
C ASN A 61 -4.22 6.69 -25.30
N LEU A 62 -3.45 7.76 -25.50
CA LEU A 62 -2.03 7.78 -25.14
C LEU A 62 -1.84 7.66 -23.62
N PHE A 63 -2.64 8.36 -22.83
CA PHE A 63 -2.59 8.25 -21.36
C PHE A 63 -3.11 6.89 -20.87
N LEU A 64 -4.20 6.37 -21.43
CA LEU A 64 -4.74 5.05 -21.06
C LEU A 64 -3.73 3.93 -21.35
N VAL A 65 -3.25 3.85 -22.59
CA VAL A 65 -2.29 2.83 -23.02
C VAL A 65 -0.94 3.05 -22.35
N GLY A 66 -0.47 4.30 -22.23
CA GLY A 66 0.78 4.64 -21.58
C GLY A 66 0.79 4.26 -20.09
N THR A 67 -0.29 4.54 -19.36
CA THR A 67 -0.41 4.17 -17.94
C THR A 67 -0.51 2.65 -17.79
N ALA A 68 -1.29 1.98 -18.63
CA ALA A 68 -1.38 0.52 -18.63
C ALA A 68 -0.02 -0.14 -18.90
N ALA A 69 0.73 0.37 -19.89
CA ALA A 69 2.07 -0.10 -20.21
C ALA A 69 3.06 0.15 -19.06
N LEU A 70 2.95 1.28 -18.37
CA LEU A 70 3.80 1.61 -17.22
C LEU A 70 3.56 0.63 -16.04
N ILE A 71 2.31 0.31 -15.73
CA ILE A 71 1.99 -0.68 -14.69
C ILE A 71 2.51 -2.07 -15.11
N ALA A 72 2.31 -2.46 -16.38
CA ALA A 72 2.82 -3.74 -16.88
C ALA A 72 4.35 -3.83 -16.80
N ALA A 73 5.05 -2.76 -17.18
CA ALA A 73 6.51 -2.68 -17.08
C ALA A 73 6.99 -2.78 -15.62
N ALA A 74 6.29 -2.13 -14.68
CA ALA A 74 6.61 -2.25 -13.26
C ALA A 74 6.46 -3.69 -12.74
N LEU A 75 5.41 -4.42 -13.16
CA LEU A 75 5.23 -5.83 -12.79
C LEU A 75 6.31 -6.74 -13.39
N ILE A 76 6.72 -6.48 -14.63
CA ILE A 76 7.80 -7.21 -15.28
C ILE A 76 9.13 -6.92 -14.57
N GLY A 77 9.42 -5.65 -14.28
CA GLY A 77 10.61 -5.24 -13.53
C GLY A 77 10.65 -5.87 -12.14
N ASP A 78 9.53 -5.89 -11.43
CA ASP A 78 9.37 -6.57 -10.15
C ASP A 78 9.66 -8.08 -10.25
N TRP A 79 9.17 -8.74 -11.31
CA TRP A 79 9.44 -10.16 -11.54
C TRP A 79 10.92 -10.40 -11.84
N LEU A 80 11.52 -9.62 -12.74
CA LEU A 80 12.94 -9.70 -13.07
C LEU A 80 13.81 -9.47 -11.84
N LEU A 81 13.48 -8.48 -11.00
CA LEU A 81 14.22 -8.19 -9.78
C LEU A 81 14.18 -9.37 -8.80
N ARG A 82 13.01 -10.00 -8.65
CA ARG A 82 12.86 -11.20 -7.81
C ARG A 82 13.57 -12.43 -8.39
N LYS A 83 13.67 -12.53 -9.71
CA LYS A 83 14.35 -13.66 -10.37
C LYS A 83 15.85 -13.53 -10.41
N ASN A 84 16.36 -12.32 -10.63
CA ASN A 84 17.78 -12.10 -10.89
C ASN A 84 18.55 -11.75 -9.61
N GLY A 85 17.85 -11.30 -8.56
CA GLY A 85 18.44 -10.74 -7.35
C GLY A 85 19.14 -9.41 -7.64
N LEU A 86 19.35 -8.59 -6.60
CA LEU A 86 20.25 -7.45 -6.69
C LEU A 86 21.68 -7.99 -6.76
N ARG A 87 22.20 -8.21 -7.96
CA ARG A 87 23.62 -8.50 -8.14
C ARG A 87 24.35 -7.17 -8.04
N PRO A 88 25.18 -6.95 -7.01
CA PRO A 88 26.02 -5.77 -6.99
C PRO A 88 26.96 -5.85 -8.21
N PRO A 89 27.17 -4.74 -8.95
CA PRO A 89 28.24 -4.69 -9.92
C PRO A 89 29.55 -4.97 -9.17
N GLU A 90 30.34 -5.92 -9.67
CA GLU A 90 31.61 -6.30 -9.04
C GLU A 90 32.52 -5.07 -8.94
N ALA A 91 33.01 -4.81 -7.73
CA ALA A 91 33.93 -3.72 -7.39
C ALA A 91 35.35 -4.28 -7.24
#